data_AF-A0A7Z9HVP7-F1
#
_entry.id   AF-A0A7Z9HVP7-F1
#
_cell.length_a   1.000
_cell.length_b   1.000
_cell.length_c   1.000
_cell.angle_alpha   90.00
_cell.angle_beta   90.00
_cell.angle_gamma   90.00
#
_symmetry.space_group_name_H-M   'P 1'
#
loop_
_entity.id
_entity.type
_entity.pdbx_description
1 polymer ?
#
loop_
_entity_poly.entity_id
_entity_poly.type
_entity_poly.pdbx_seq_one_letter_code
_entity_poly.pdbx_strand_id
1 'polypeptide(L)'
;MYPGHFLELLSTHTSIVTRHEQALSLCLCDLDNFKQVNDTYGHRMGDRVLETFAWIVSQEIRNEDCAGRMGGDEFILAFPR
;
A
#
# COMPACT_ATOMS: atom_id res chain seq x y z
N MET A 1 2.30 -2.04 8.62
CA MET A 1 1.10 -2.91 8.49
C MET A 1 1.60 -4.25 7.96
N TYR A 2 1.28 -5.38 8.63
CA TYR A 2 1.72 -6.72 8.21
C TYR A 2 0.87 -7.23 7.02
N PRO A 3 1.40 -8.11 6.15
CA PRO A 3 0.72 -8.59 4.94
C PRO A 3 -0.68 -9.18 5.21
N GLY A 4 -0.89 -9.80 6.37
CA GLY A 4 -2.17 -10.41 6.74
C GLY A 4 -3.32 -9.41 6.89
N HIS A 5 -3.05 -8.22 7.44
CA HIS A 5 -4.08 -7.21 7.67
C HIS A 5 -4.60 -6.61 6.35
N PHE A 6 -3.72 -6.51 5.34
CA PHE A 6 -4.12 -5.98 4.04
C PHE A 6 -4.97 -6.99 3.26
N LEU A 7 -4.65 -8.28 3.31
CA LEU A 7 -5.48 -9.33 2.69
C LEU A 7 -6.89 -9.40 3.31
N GLU A 8 -7.00 -9.15 4.61
CA GLU A 8 -8.28 -9.06 5.33
C GLU A 8 -9.08 -7.80 4.93
N LEU A 9 -8.41 -6.67 4.70
CA LEU A 9 -9.06 -5.48 4.13
C LEU A 9 -9.54 -5.73 2.71
N LEU A 10 -8.73 -6.38 1.85
CA LEU A 10 -9.15 -6.72 0.49
C LEU A 10 -10.34 -7.67 0.46
N SER A 11 -10.38 -8.69 1.32
CA SER A 11 -11.52 -9.61 1.39
C SER A 11 -12.81 -8.88 1.81
N THR A 12 -12.68 -7.90 2.70
CA THR A 12 -13.79 -7.03 3.11
C THR A 12 -14.27 -6.15 1.96
N HIS A 13 -13.36 -5.44 1.29
CA HIS A 13 -13.71 -4.56 0.17
C HIS A 13 -14.26 -5.34 -1.03
N THR A 14 -13.70 -6.51 -1.37
CA THR A 14 -14.25 -7.36 -2.43
C THR A 14 -15.66 -7.82 -2.10
N SER A 15 -15.96 -8.18 -0.85
CA SER A 15 -17.32 -8.55 -0.43
C SER A 15 -18.33 -7.40 -0.57
N ILE A 16 -17.92 -6.17 -0.25
CA ILE A 16 -18.74 -4.95 -0.41
C ILE A 16 -18.99 -4.67 -1.89
N VAL A 17 -17.92 -4.66 -2.69
CA VAL A 17 -17.96 -4.39 -4.13
C VAL A 17 -18.85 -5.40 -4.85
N THR A 18 -18.77 -6.68 -4.49
CA THR A 18 -19.62 -7.74 -5.05
C THR A 18 -21.09 -7.57 -4.67
N ARG A 19 -21.37 -7.10 -3.44
CA ARG A 19 -22.73 -6.87 -2.95
C ARG A 19 -23.39 -5.64 -3.57
N HIS A 20 -22.60 -4.63 -3.94
CA HIS A 20 -23.08 -3.35 -4.46
C HIS A 20 -22.88 -3.19 -5.98
N GLU A 21 -22.43 -4.24 -6.68
CA GLU A 21 -22.07 -4.21 -8.12
C GLU A 21 -21.11 -3.04 -8.48
N GLN A 22 -20.27 -2.65 -7.53
CA GLN A 22 -19.28 -1.60 -7.72
C GLN A 22 -18.01 -2.20 -8.36
N ALA A 23 -17.12 -1.34 -8.86
CA ALA A 23 -15.82 -1.76 -9.34
C ALA A 23 -14.78 -1.61 -8.22
N LEU A 24 -13.80 -2.52 -8.17
CA LEU A 24 -12.61 -2.40 -7.34
C LEU A 24 -11.39 -2.28 -8.26
N SER A 25 -10.63 -1.20 -8.14
CA SER A 25 -9.34 -1.07 -8.82
C SER A 25 -8.22 -1.35 -7.83
N LEU A 26 -7.20 -2.10 -8.25
CA LEU A 26 -6.01 -2.37 -7.46
C LEU A 26 -4.78 -1.77 -8.13
N CYS A 27 -3.89 -1.18 -7.34
CA CYS A 27 -2.60 -0.67 -7.79
C CYS A 27 -1.50 -1.31 -6.94
N LEU A 28 -0.53 -1.97 -7.60
CA LEU A 28 0.68 -2.49 -6.99
C LEU A 28 1.81 -1.50 -7.29
N CYS A 29 2.47 -1.03 -6.24
CA CYS A 29 3.58 -0.09 -6.31
C CYS A 29 4.84 -0.75 -5.75
N ASP A 30 5.96 -0.61 -6.44
CA ASP A 30 7.28 -1.00 -5.96
C ASP A 30 8.18 0.24 -5.94
N LEU A 31 9.01 0.39 -4.90
CA LEU A 31 9.91 1.54 -4.79
C LEU A 31 11.22 1.25 -5.54
N ASP A 32 11.37 1.87 -6.71
CA ASP A 32 12.56 1.73 -7.53
C ASP A 32 13.86 1.98 -6.75
N ASN A 33 14.82 1.06 -6.89
CA ASN A 33 16.15 1.15 -6.30
C ASN A 33 16.17 1.25 -4.76
N PHE A 34 15.12 0.82 -4.06
CA PHE A 34 15.08 0.89 -2.61
C PHE A 34 16.25 0.15 -1.93
N LYS A 35 16.67 -1.00 -2.48
CA LYS A 35 17.89 -1.68 -2.03
C LYS A 35 19.14 -0.80 -2.14
N GLN A 36 19.29 -0.04 -3.23
CA GLN A 36 20.43 0.87 -3.40
C GLN A 36 20.42 1.98 -2.34
N VAL A 37 19.25 2.49 -1.96
CA VAL A 37 19.12 3.45 -0.86
C VAL A 37 19.61 2.83 0.45
N ASN A 38 19.18 1.62 0.76
CA ASN A 38 19.64 0.90 1.96
C ASN A 38 21.15 0.66 1.95
N ASP A 39 21.69 0.21 0.82
CA ASP A 39 23.10 -0.12 0.69
C ASP A 39 23.99 1.16 0.75
N THR A 40 23.48 2.31 0.29
CA THR A 40 24.22 3.59 0.25
C THR A 40 24.10 4.39 1.54
N TYR A 41 22.91 4.43 2.15
CA TYR A 41 22.58 5.33 3.27
C TYR A 41 22.22 4.59 4.55
N GLY A 42 22.18 3.26 4.52
CA GLY A 42 21.82 2.40 5.63
C GLY A 42 20.30 2.23 5.82
N HIS A 43 19.91 1.15 6.50
CA HIS A 43 18.51 0.77 6.70
C HIS A 43 17.63 1.86 7.33
N ARG A 44 18.18 2.68 8.24
CA ARG A 44 17.43 3.79 8.84
C ARG A 44 16.94 4.81 7.81
N MET A 45 17.70 5.00 6.72
CA MET A 45 17.26 5.84 5.61
C MET A 45 16.13 5.15 4.83
N GLY A 46 16.25 3.85 4.57
CA GLY A 46 15.18 3.07 3.95
C GLY A 46 13.89 3.13 4.74
N ASP A 47 13.95 2.96 6.07
CA ASP A 47 12.78 3.10 6.95
C ASP A 47 12.13 4.47 6.79
N ARG A 48 12.93 5.54 6.76
CA ARG A 48 12.41 6.91 6.56
C ARG A 48 11.76 7.10 5.18
N VAL A 49 12.31 6.47 4.13
CA VAL A 49 11.70 6.49 2.79
C VAL A 49 10.34 5.78 2.80
N LEU A 50 10.26 4.60 3.43
CA LEU A 50 9.01 3.84 3.55
C LEU A 50 7.95 4.60 4.35
N GLU A 51 8.33 5.20 5.47
CA GLU A 51 7.45 6.05 6.29
C GLU A 51 6.95 7.26 5.50
N THR A 52 7.85 7.92 4.76
CA THR A 52 7.51 9.09 3.95
C THR A 52 6.57 8.71 2.80
N PHE A 53 6.82 7.59 2.13
CA PHE A 53 5.95 7.11 1.06
C PHE A 53 4.55 6.75 1.60
N ALA A 54 4.49 6.01 2.72
CA ALA A 54 3.22 5.69 3.36
C ALA A 54 2.44 6.93 3.78
N TRP A 55 3.14 7.95 4.30
CA TRP A 55 2.54 9.24 4.63
C TRP A 55 2.00 9.95 3.38
N ILE A 56 2.78 10.06 2.30
CA ILE A 56 2.34 10.65 1.03
C ILE A 56 1.08 9.95 0.53
N VAL A 57 1.09 8.61 0.42
CA VAL A 57 -0.07 7.84 -0.02
C VAL A 57 -1.29 8.14 0.86
N SER A 58 -1.13 8.20 2.18
CA SER A 58 -2.25 8.51 3.09
C SER A 58 -2.88 9.89 2.90
N GLN A 59 -2.14 10.85 2.33
CA GLN A 59 -2.64 12.21 2.05
C GLN A 59 -3.31 12.32 0.68
N GLU A 60 -2.93 11.47 -0.26
CA GLU A 60 -3.37 11.55 -1.66
C GLU A 60 -4.58 10.65 -1.97
N ILE A 61 -4.87 9.65 -1.13
CA ILE A 61 -6.03 8.76 -1.30
C ILE A 61 -7.25 9.23 -0.48
N ARG A 62 -8.44 8.77 -0.87
CA ARG A 62 -9.68 9.06 -0.16
C ARG A 62 -9.83 8.20 1.09
N ASN A 63 -10.73 8.59 1.98
CA ASN A 63 -11.02 7.82 3.21
C ASN A 63 -11.56 6.40 2.94
N GLU A 64 -12.23 6.19 1.80
CA GLU A 64 -12.76 4.88 1.40
C GLU A 64 -11.72 4.00 0.68
N ASP A 65 -10.61 4.59 0.22
CA ASP A 65 -9.49 3.87 -0.36
C ASP A 65 -8.66 3.23 0.76
N CYS A 66 -7.99 2.12 0.46
CA CYS A 66 -7.05 1.53 1.40
C CYS A 66 -5.69 1.29 0.77
N ALA A 67 -4.65 1.46 1.57
CA ALA A 67 -3.27 1.21 1.17
C ALA A 67 -2.55 0.38 2.25
N GLY A 68 -1.66 -0.51 1.82
CA GLY A 68 -0.88 -1.37 2.70
C GLY A 68 0.49 -1.69 2.12
N ARG A 69 1.44 -1.98 3.00
CA ARG A 69 2.76 -2.51 2.64
C ARG A 69 2.69 -4.03 2.61
N MET A 70 3.06 -4.64 1.48
CA MET A 70 3.04 -6.09 1.27
C MET A 70 4.40 -6.74 1.56
N GLY A 71 5.48 -6.02 1.26
CA GLY A 71 6.84 -6.56 1.27
C GLY A 71 7.88 -5.56 1.76
N GLY A 72 9.12 -5.72 1.31
CA GLY A 72 10.23 -4.83 1.65
C GLY A 72 9.95 -3.39 1.20
N ASP A 73 9.68 -3.22 -0.08
CA ASP A 73 9.46 -1.97 -0.80
C ASP A 73 8.09 -1.95 -1.51
N GLU A 74 7.39 -3.08 -1.50
CA GLU A 74 6.13 -3.25 -2.21
C GLU A 74 4.94 -2.73 -1.40
N PHE A 75 4.11 -1.92 -2.04
CA PHE A 75 2.84 -1.41 -1.55
C PHE A 75 1.70 -1.81 -2.49
N ILE A 76 0.51 -1.86 -1.93
CA ILE A 76 -0.72 -2.14 -2.65
C ILE A 76 -1.79 -1.16 -2.19
N LEU A 77 -2.53 -0.65 -3.16
CA LEU A 77 -3.63 0.28 -2.96
C LEU A 77 -4.88 -0.32 -3.58
N ALA A 78 -6.02 -0.12 -2.93
CA ALA A 78 -7.32 -0.53 -3.41
C ALA A 78 -8.28 0.66 -3.41
N PHE A 79 -8.95 0.84 -4.55
CA PHE A 79 -9.84 1.96 -4.84
C PHE A 79 -11.24 1.42 -5.15
N PRO A 80 -12.13 1.31 -4.15
CA PRO A 80 -13.53 1.01 -4.39
C PRO A 80 -14.22 2.22 -5.07
N ARG A 81 -15.16 1.95 -5.98
CA ARG A 81 -15.84 2.99 -6.78
C ARG A 81 -17.04 3.62 -6.07
#